data_AF-A0A359D5T5-F1
#
_entry.id   AF-A0A359D5T5-F1
#
_cell.length_a   1.000
_cell.length_b   1.000
_cell.length_c   1.000
_cell.angle_alpha   90.00
_cell.angle_beta   90.00
_cell.angle_gamma   90.00
#
_symmetry.space_group_name_H-M   'P 1'
#
loop_
_entity.id
_entity.type
_entity.pdbx_description
1 polymer ?
#
loop_
_entity_poly.entity_id
_entity_poly.type
_entity_poly.pdbx_seq_one_letter_code
_entity_poly.pdbx_strand_id
1 'polypeptide(L)'
;MNVQVIKRDGDAEYAVLPWADYQALLLAAGQAAPTAEPTTAMPALSQLTRLREAKGLSLDALARTVGISPHYLGMIESGERQPDDAIRRALAWHLDVAGWESAS
;
A
#
# COMPACT_ATOMS: atom_id res chain seq x y z
N MET A 1 10.47 -11.81 27.53
CA MET A 1 10.48 -12.56 26.26
C MET A 1 9.46 -13.67 26.36
N ASN A 2 8.33 -13.55 25.67
CA ASN A 2 7.27 -14.57 25.64
C ASN A 2 7.28 -15.21 24.26
N VAL A 3 7.86 -16.40 24.14
CA VAL A 3 8.02 -17.11 22.87
C VAL A 3 7.12 -18.33 22.87
N GLN A 4 6.25 -18.45 21.86
CA GLN A 4 5.42 -19.63 21.67
C GLN A 4 6.04 -20.53 20.62
N VAL A 5 6.30 -21.78 20.99
CA VAL A 5 6.86 -22.78 20.06
C VAL A 5 5.74 -23.69 19.57
N ILE A 6 5.62 -23.82 18.25
CA ILE A 6 4.71 -24.75 17.58
C ILE A 6 5.50 -26.01 17.25
N LYS A 7 5.00 -27.16 17.71
CA LYS A 7 5.62 -28.47 17.50
C LYS A 7 4.81 -29.30 16.50
N ARG A 8 5.51 -30.06 15.66
CA ARG A 8 4.94 -31.06 14.76
C ARG A 8 5.67 -32.38 14.97
N ASP A 9 4.91 -33.45 15.16
CA ASP A 9 5.44 -34.81 15.44
C ASP A 9 6.41 -34.88 16.65
N GLY A 10 6.28 -33.94 17.60
CA GLY A 10 7.10 -33.86 18.82
C GLY A 10 8.29 -32.90 18.74
N ASP A 11 8.67 -32.50 17.53
CA ASP A 11 9.81 -31.59 17.29
C ASP A 11 9.36 -30.14 17.13
N ALA A 12 10.21 -29.21 17.61
CA ALA A 12 9.97 -27.78 17.47
C ALA A 12 10.24 -27.35 16.03
N GLU A 13 9.20 -26.86 15.35
CA GLU A 13 9.28 -26.46 13.94
C GLU A 13 9.25 -24.94 13.78
N TYR A 14 8.42 -24.26 14.57
CA TYR A 14 8.26 -22.79 14.50
C TYR A 14 8.26 -22.15 15.88
N ALA A 15 8.75 -20.91 15.96
CA ALA A 15 8.66 -20.06 17.14
C ALA A 15 8.03 -18.71 16.78
N VAL A 16 7.00 -18.31 17.52
CA VAL A 16 6.33 -17.01 17.40
C VAL A 16 6.87 -16.10 18.49
N LEU A 17 7.37 -14.93 18.08
CA LEU A 17 8.00 -13.94 18.93
C LEU A 17 7.27 -12.59 18.72
N PRO A 18 7.14 -11.75 19.76
CA PRO A 18 6.83 -10.34 19.56
C PRO A 18 7.87 -9.67 18.64
N TRP A 19 7.43 -8.77 17.77
CA TRP A 19 8.29 -8.15 16.76
C TRP A 19 9.54 -7.46 17.36
N ALA A 20 9.37 -6.75 18.48
CA ALA A 20 10.47 -6.09 19.18
C ALA A 20 11.53 -7.08 19.70
N ASP A 21 11.10 -8.25 20.18
CA ASP A 21 12.01 -9.30 20.68
C ASP A 21 12.81 -9.93 19.52
N TYR A 22 12.18 -10.14 18.35
CA TYR A 22 12.86 -10.60 17.14
C TYR A 22 13.95 -9.62 16.67
N GLN A 23 13.63 -8.32 16.65
CA GLN A 23 14.58 -7.28 16.26
C GLN A 23 15.77 -7.22 17.21
N ALA A 24 15.55 -7.35 18.53
CA ALA A 24 16.61 -7.39 19.52
C ALA A 24 17.55 -8.59 19.32
N LEU A 25 17.01 -9.76 18.96
CA LEU A 25 17.79 -10.96 18.67
C LEU A 25 18.67 -10.80 17.42
N LEU A 26 18.14 -10.17 16.36
CA LEU A 26 18.92 -9.89 15.15
C LEU A 26 20.08 -8.93 15.43
N LEU A 27 19.81 -7.86 16.19
CA LEU A 27 20.83 -6.91 16.62
C LEU A 27 21.92 -7.59 17.45
N ALA A 28 21.53 -8.44 18.40
CA ALA A 28 22.47 -9.21 19.23
C ALA A 28 23.28 -10.23 18.41
N ALA A 29 22.69 -10.79 17.35
CA ALA A 29 23.37 -11.68 16.41
C ALA A 29 24.29 -10.95 15.42
N GLY A 30 24.38 -9.61 15.51
CA GLY A 30 25.16 -8.79 14.57
C GLY A 30 24.57 -8.77 13.16
N GLN A 31 23.31 -9.17 13.00
CA GLN A 31 22.59 -9.12 11.73
C GLN A 31 21.80 -7.82 11.66
N ALA A 32 21.94 -7.07 10.56
CA ALA A 32 21.04 -5.97 10.28
C ALA A 32 19.63 -6.55 10.11
N ALA A 33 18.68 -6.08 10.92
CA ALA A 33 17.31 -6.56 10.81
C ALA A 33 16.80 -6.33 9.38
N PRO A 34 16.11 -7.31 8.76
CA PRO A 34 15.39 -7.02 7.54
C PRO A 34 14.34 -5.97 7.92
N THR A 35 14.50 -4.75 7.40
CA THR A 35 13.47 -3.71 7.43
C THR A 35 12.30 -4.20 6.57
N ALA A 36 11.53 -5.14 7.09
CA ALA A 36 10.23 -5.51 6.56
C ALA A 36 9.18 -4.72 7.34
N GLU A 37 9.28 -3.40 7.26
CA GLU A 37 8.05 -2.61 7.32
C GLU A 37 7.38 -2.86 5.96
N PRO A 38 6.12 -3.35 5.90
CA PRO A 38 5.34 -3.17 4.70
C PRO A 38 5.09 -1.66 4.61
N THR A 39 6.06 -0.93 4.07
CA THR A 39 5.77 0.35 3.46
C THR A 39 4.83 0.02 2.32
N THR A 40 3.53 0.02 2.60
CA THR A 40 2.52 0.32 1.60
C THR A 40 2.88 1.73 1.13
N ALA A 41 3.87 1.81 0.23
CA ALA A 41 4.24 3.06 -0.39
C ALA A 41 2.97 3.51 -1.07
N MET A 42 2.35 4.55 -0.50
CA MET A 42 1.19 5.13 -1.14
C MET A 42 1.67 5.54 -2.54
N PRO A 43 0.95 5.18 -3.61
CA PRO A 43 1.38 5.59 -4.94
C PRO A 43 1.33 7.11 -5.07
N ALA A 44 2.25 7.66 -5.87
CA ALA A 44 2.12 9.01 -6.37
C ALA A 44 0.86 9.12 -7.23
N LEU A 45 0.20 10.28 -7.22
CA LEU A 45 -0.97 10.53 -8.07
C LEU A 45 -0.63 10.40 -9.57
N SER A 46 0.64 10.62 -9.96
CA SER A 46 1.14 10.38 -11.31
C SER A 46 1.09 8.91 -11.76
N GLN A 47 0.94 7.96 -10.83
CA GLN A 47 0.76 6.53 -11.14
C GLN A 47 -0.70 6.15 -11.41
N LEU A 48 -1.64 7.10 -11.29
CA LEU A 48 -3.08 6.89 -11.48
C LEU A 48 -3.41 6.16 -12.79
N THR A 49 -2.84 6.59 -13.92
CA THR A 49 -3.06 5.96 -15.23
C THR A 49 -2.68 4.49 -15.22
N ARG A 50 -1.49 4.16 -14.70
CA ARG A 50 -1.03 2.76 -14.63
C ARG A 50 -1.92 1.91 -13.72
N LEU A 51 -2.32 2.43 -12.57
CA LEU A 51 -3.19 1.72 -11.62
C LEU A 51 -4.56 1.45 -12.24
N ARG A 52 -5.13 2.44 -12.92
CA ARG A 52 -6.39 2.29 -13.65
C ARG A 52 -6.29 1.22 -14.73
N GLU A 53 -5.24 1.27 -15.56
CA GLU A 53 -5.01 0.31 -16.65
C GLU A 53 -4.74 -1.11 -16.14
N ALA A 54 -4.00 -1.26 -15.03
CA ALA A 54 -3.76 -2.55 -14.40
C ALA A 54 -5.06 -3.22 -13.91
N LYS A 55 -6.08 -2.44 -13.56
CA LYS A 55 -7.43 -2.95 -13.25
C LYS A 55 -8.32 -3.14 -14.47
N GLY A 56 -7.82 -2.86 -15.68
CA GLY A 56 -8.60 -2.94 -16.93
C GLY A 56 -9.71 -1.89 -17.02
N LEU A 57 -9.64 -0.80 -16.25
CA LEU A 57 -10.65 0.24 -16.23
C LEU A 57 -10.39 1.27 -17.34
N SER A 58 -11.43 1.62 -18.09
CA SER A 58 -11.38 2.77 -18.99
C SER A 58 -11.45 4.08 -18.18
N LEU A 59 -10.95 5.16 -18.77
CA LEU A 59 -11.00 6.49 -18.17
C LEU A 59 -12.44 6.92 -17.88
N ASP A 60 -13.37 6.71 -18.81
CA ASP A 60 -14.78 7.03 -18.61
C ASP A 60 -15.44 6.17 -17.51
N ALA A 61 -15.10 4.88 -17.41
CA ALA A 61 -15.62 4.00 -16.38
C ALA A 61 -15.18 4.43 -14.97
N LEU A 62 -13.89 4.75 -14.78
CA LEU A 62 -13.40 5.23 -13.49
C LEU A 62 -14.03 6.58 -13.14
N ALA A 63 -14.10 7.52 -14.09
CA ALA A 63 -14.66 8.85 -13.87
C ALA A 63 -16.13 8.78 -13.41
N ARG A 64 -16.95 7.98 -14.09
CA ARG A 64 -18.36 7.78 -13.72
C ARG A 64 -18.51 7.15 -12.34
N THR A 65 -17.66 6.19 -12.01
CA THR A 65 -17.70 5.50 -10.71
C THR A 65 -17.32 6.45 -9.56
N VAL A 66 -16.33 7.32 -9.78
CA VAL A 66 -15.90 8.35 -8.82
C VAL A 66 -16.90 9.52 -8.75
N GLY A 67 -17.76 9.69 -9.75
CA GLY A 67 -18.73 10.79 -9.82
C GLY A 67 -18.18 12.08 -10.40
N ILE A 68 -17.15 12.01 -11.24
CA ILE A 68 -16.52 13.16 -11.92
C ILE A 68 -16.63 13.04 -13.44
N SER A 69 -16.38 14.14 -14.17
CA SER A 69 -16.39 14.09 -15.62
C SER A 69 -15.14 13.38 -16.18
N PRO A 70 -15.25 12.63 -17.30
CA PRO A 70 -14.09 11.99 -17.94
C PRO A 70 -13.00 13.02 -18.29
N HIS A 71 -13.39 14.20 -18.78
CA HIS A 71 -12.44 15.28 -19.05
C HIS A 71 -11.67 15.71 -17.80
N TYR A 72 -12.35 15.81 -16.65
CA TYR A 72 -11.70 16.16 -15.39
C TYR A 72 -10.72 15.08 -14.92
N LEU A 73 -11.08 13.80 -15.04
CA LEU A 73 -10.16 12.70 -14.75
C LEU A 73 -8.93 12.73 -15.67
N GLY A 74 -9.11 13.05 -16.96
CA GLY A 74 -7.99 13.21 -17.91
C GLY A 74 -7.02 14.33 -17.51
N MET A 75 -7.52 15.46 -17.01
CA MET A 75 -6.67 16.55 -16.48
C MET A 75 -5.92 16.13 -15.20
N ILE A 76 -6.47 15.21 -14.41
CA ILE A 76 -5.77 14.67 -13.24
C ILE A 76 -4.64 13.72 -13.69
N GLU A 77 -4.93 12.83 -14.64
CA GLU A 77 -3.94 11.88 -15.18
C GLU A 77 -2.79 12.58 -15.92
N SER A 78 -3.06 13.71 -16.59
CA SER A 78 -2.01 14.53 -17.21
C SER A 78 -1.21 15.38 -16.21
N GLY A 79 -1.66 15.46 -14.95
CA GLY A 79 -1.08 16.34 -13.93
C GLY A 79 -1.42 17.83 -14.10
N GLU A 80 -2.30 18.18 -15.03
CA GLU A 80 -2.76 19.56 -15.25
C GLU A 80 -3.60 20.09 -14.09
N ARG A 81 -4.34 19.20 -13.41
CA ARG A 81 -5.14 19.55 -12.22
C ARG A 81 -4.89 18.61 -11.06
N GLN A 82 -4.89 19.20 -9.87
CA GLN A 82 -4.92 18.44 -8.63
C GLN A 82 -6.37 18.28 -8.14
N PRO A 83 -6.81 17.04 -7.84
CA PRO A 83 -8.08 16.79 -7.20
C PRO A 83 -8.05 17.18 -5.73
N ASP A 84 -9.21 17.52 -5.19
CA ASP A 84 -9.41 17.69 -3.76
C ASP A 84 -9.30 16.35 -2.99
N ASP A 85 -9.30 16.43 -1.66
CA ASP A 85 -9.19 15.26 -0.79
C ASP A 85 -10.35 14.26 -0.93
N ALA A 86 -11.55 14.72 -1.30
CA ALA A 86 -12.69 13.83 -1.47
C ALA A 86 -12.51 12.95 -2.71
N ILE A 87 -12.10 13.57 -3.82
CA ILE A 87 -11.83 12.88 -5.09
C ILE A 87 -10.59 11.98 -4.96
N ARG A 88 -9.54 12.44 -4.26
CA ARG A 88 -8.36 11.60 -3.94
C ARG A 88 -8.76 10.32 -3.20
N ARG A 89 -9.58 10.45 -2.15
CA ARG A 89 -10.07 9.29 -1.40
C ARG A 89 -10.93 8.36 -2.24
N ALA A 90 -11.83 8.89 -3.06
CA ALA A 90 -12.66 8.10 -3.96
C ALA A 90 -11.82 7.33 -5.00
N LEU A 91 -10.80 7.96 -5.58
CA LEU A 91 -9.87 7.30 -6.50
C LEU A 91 -9.10 6.18 -5.80
N ALA A 92 -8.61 6.42 -4.58
CA ALA A 92 -7.87 5.42 -3.81
C ALA A 92 -8.73 4.17 -3.54
N TRP A 93 -9.99 4.40 -3.13
CA TRP A 93 -10.96 3.35 -2.87
C TRP A 93 -11.22 2.47 -4.10
N HIS A 94 -11.48 3.07 -5.27
CA HIS A 94 -11.77 2.30 -6.48
C HIS A 94 -10.54 1.60 -7.06
N LEU A 95 -9.34 2.09 -6.76
CA LEU A 95 -8.09 1.51 -7.23
C LEU A 95 -7.47 0.51 -6.25
N ASP A 96 -8.10 0.28 -5.09
CA ASP A 96 -7.59 -0.64 -4.05
C ASP A 96 -6.19 -0.22 -3.55
N VAL A 97 -6.04 1.09 -3.28
CA VAL A 97 -4.81 1.64 -2.69
C VAL A 97 -5.16 2.34 -1.38
N ALA A 98 -4.27 2.24 -0.39
CA ALA A 98 -4.52 2.77 0.95
C ALA A 98 -4.64 4.31 0.99
N GLY A 99 -4.06 4.99 0.00
CA GLY A 99 -4.04 6.44 -0.11
C GLY A 99 -3.11 6.89 -1.23
N TRP A 100 -2.88 8.20 -1.32
CA TRP A 100 -1.93 8.80 -2.26
C TRP A 100 -0.81 9.46 -1.50
N GLU A 101 0.38 9.53 -2.09
CA GLU A 101 1.45 10.35 -1.54
C GLU A 101 0.98 11.79 -1.32
N SER A 102 1.23 12.28 -0.11
CA SER A 102 1.08 13.68 0.22
C SER A 102 2.28 14.41 -0.37
N ALA A 103 2.07 15.50 -1.09
CA ALA A 103 3.16 16.41 -1.40
C ALA A 103 3.61 17.04 -0.07
N SER A 104 4.74 16.57 0.47
CA SER A 104 5.40 17.15 1.63
C SER A 104 5.83 18.59 1.38
#